data_AF-A0A2A2EV42-F1
#
_entry.id   AF-A0A2A2EV42-F1
#
_cell.length_a   1.000
_cell.length_b   1.000
_cell.length_c   1.000
_cell.angle_alpha   90.00
_cell.angle_beta   90.00
_cell.angle_gamma   90.00
#
_symmetry.space_group_name_H-M   'P 1'
#
loop_
_entity.id
_entity.type
_entity.pdbx_description
1 polymer ?
#
loop_
_entity_poly.entity_id
_entity_poly.type
_entity_poly.pdbx_seq_one_letter_code
_entity_poly.pdbx_strand_id
1 'polypeptide(L)'
;MDGALSPCPLRLAPVGAVRHPGYPGGDPMIRLITGVPGAGKTLRAIHYVMEHKERAEKQGLPFRCVGNVDGADPSIMGPMEHEWYEYDEHTLVVFDEAQKTFRPDSPHAKAPKRITELEEHRHKGIDLILVTQHPKLINHHVRRLVGKHEHITRKNNFGLVNVHAMDRAFDVEDRHELHDADVTPWKHPKKLFDLYKSAEVHTEVKGLPRSVKVGGGIVVGGIGLIVLLVNSFASSFAQQGQAAEAAVEASTDTPEANVQEVAKAEPAEQDRGTLAVGGMWTDNRCRLVDENGHVIDTDYNTCRNAVERGLPTRVRADPT
;
A
#
# COMPACT_ATOMS: atom_id res chain seq x y z
N MET A 1 -27.41 -19.10 -80.39
CA MET A 1 -26.34 -19.94 -79.82
C MET A 1 -25.14 -19.03 -79.76
N ASP A 2 -24.94 -18.32 -78.67
CA ASP A 2 -23.83 -17.37 -78.56
C ASP A 2 -23.20 -17.53 -77.19
N GLY A 3 -22.14 -18.34 -77.16
CA GLY A 3 -21.26 -18.51 -76.02
C GLY A 3 -20.07 -17.59 -76.17
N ALA A 4 -19.88 -16.69 -75.20
CA ALA A 4 -18.64 -15.97 -75.00
C ALA A 4 -18.18 -16.18 -73.55
N LEU A 5 -17.05 -16.89 -73.43
CA LEU A 5 -16.28 -17.10 -72.21
C LEU A 5 -15.69 -15.76 -71.72
N SER A 6 -15.76 -15.53 -70.40
CA SER A 6 -14.94 -14.52 -69.71
C SER A 6 -14.25 -15.18 -68.51
N PRO A 7 -12.95 -14.95 -68.27
CA PRO A 7 -12.19 -15.62 -67.22
C PRO A 7 -12.45 -15.00 -65.84
N CYS A 8 -12.69 -15.87 -64.86
CA CYS A 8 -12.82 -15.52 -63.46
C CYS A 8 -11.41 -15.39 -62.83
N PRO A 9 -11.04 -14.24 -62.23
CA PRO A 9 -9.81 -14.15 -61.45
C PRO A 9 -10.07 -14.63 -60.02
N LEU A 10 -9.41 -15.73 -59.64
CA LEU A 10 -9.21 -16.13 -58.25
C LEU A 10 -8.48 -15.02 -57.49
N ARG A 11 -9.09 -14.50 -56.41
CA ARG A 11 -8.36 -13.86 -55.31
C ARG A 11 -8.90 -14.39 -53.99
N LEU A 12 -8.15 -15.31 -53.40
CA LEU A 12 -8.31 -15.75 -52.02
C LEU A 12 -8.01 -14.60 -51.06
N ALA A 13 -8.88 -14.39 -50.08
CA ALA A 13 -8.52 -13.93 -48.74
C ALA A 13 -9.50 -14.54 -47.72
N PRO A 14 -9.04 -14.84 -46.50
CA PRO A 14 -9.61 -15.89 -45.65
C PRO A 14 -10.61 -15.34 -44.61
N VAL A 15 -11.45 -16.25 -44.11
CA VAL A 15 -12.10 -16.23 -42.79
C VAL A 15 -12.82 -14.93 -42.45
N GLY A 16 -14.04 -14.80 -42.96
CA GLY A 16 -15.06 -13.97 -42.34
C GLY A 16 -15.48 -14.59 -41.00
N ALA A 17 -14.70 -14.35 -39.95
CA ALA A 17 -15.19 -14.52 -38.59
C ALA A 17 -16.42 -13.62 -38.43
N VAL A 18 -17.57 -14.23 -38.16
CA VAL A 18 -18.81 -13.55 -37.81
C VAL A 18 -18.49 -12.63 -36.64
N ARG A 19 -18.46 -11.31 -36.90
CA ARG A 19 -18.28 -10.30 -35.86
C ARG A 19 -19.61 -10.22 -35.11
N HIS A 20 -19.67 -10.88 -33.96
CA HIS A 20 -20.78 -10.76 -33.02
C HIS A 20 -20.87 -9.31 -32.50
N PRO A 21 -22.08 -8.79 -32.20
CA PRO A 21 -22.27 -7.47 -31.61
C PRO A 21 -21.98 -7.52 -30.10
N GLY A 22 -20.74 -7.88 -29.75
CA GLY A 22 -20.17 -7.61 -28.44
C GLY A 22 -19.20 -6.43 -28.57
N TYR A 23 -18.98 -5.71 -27.48
CA TYR A 23 -18.02 -4.60 -27.44
C TYR A 23 -16.66 -5.04 -28.04
N PRO A 24 -16.20 -4.51 -29.19
CA PRO A 24 -14.97 -4.96 -29.82
C PRO A 24 -13.78 -4.47 -28.98
N GLY A 25 -13.31 -5.33 -28.08
CA GLY A 25 -12.26 -4.99 -27.11
C GLY A 25 -12.17 -5.96 -25.94
N GLY A 26 -12.01 -7.26 -26.22
CA GLY A 26 -11.21 -8.20 -25.42
C GLY A 26 -11.57 -8.51 -23.96
N ASP A 27 -12.59 -7.90 -23.37
CA ASP A 27 -13.04 -8.28 -22.02
C ASP A 27 -14.05 -9.44 -22.10
N PRO A 28 -14.00 -10.38 -21.15
CA PRO A 28 -14.90 -11.50 -21.17
C PRO A 28 -16.31 -11.08 -20.77
N MET A 29 -17.23 -11.62 -21.54
CA MET A 29 -18.66 -11.36 -21.50
C MET A 29 -19.30 -11.68 -20.12
N ILE A 30 -18.67 -12.53 -19.32
CA ILE A 30 -19.00 -12.72 -17.89
C ILE A 30 -17.72 -12.62 -17.07
N ARG A 31 -17.65 -11.61 -16.20
CA ARG A 31 -16.57 -11.39 -15.25
C ARG A 31 -17.00 -11.78 -13.86
N LEU A 32 -16.26 -12.68 -13.22
CA LEU A 32 -16.45 -13.06 -11.83
C LEU A 32 -15.38 -12.37 -10.97
N ILE A 33 -15.79 -11.63 -9.95
CA ILE A 33 -14.90 -10.98 -8.98
C ILE A 33 -15.17 -11.60 -7.61
N THR A 34 -14.13 -12.21 -7.03
CA THR A 34 -14.17 -12.82 -5.71
C THR A 34 -13.13 -12.22 -4.79
N GLY A 35 -13.28 -12.43 -3.48
CA GLY A 35 -12.31 -11.92 -2.53
C GLY A 35 -12.85 -11.89 -1.11
N VAL A 36 -11.92 -11.75 -0.16
CA VAL A 36 -12.27 -11.66 1.26
C VAL A 36 -13.13 -10.41 1.56
N PRO A 37 -14.02 -10.46 2.57
CA PRO A 37 -14.82 -9.31 2.96
C PRO A 37 -13.97 -8.04 3.18
N GLY A 38 -14.37 -6.96 2.51
CA GLY A 38 -13.69 -5.66 2.53
C GLY A 38 -12.39 -5.59 1.71
N ALA A 39 -12.10 -6.54 0.82
CA ALA A 39 -10.99 -6.43 -0.13
C ALA A 39 -11.20 -5.37 -1.23
N GLY A 40 -12.39 -4.76 -1.31
CA GLY A 40 -12.76 -3.82 -2.36
C GLY A 40 -13.30 -4.51 -3.63
N LYS A 41 -13.93 -5.68 -3.49
CA LYS A 41 -14.56 -6.42 -4.60
C LYS A 41 -15.60 -5.60 -5.36
N THR A 42 -16.50 -4.93 -4.64
CA THR A 42 -17.51 -4.04 -5.22
C THR A 42 -16.86 -2.82 -5.88
N LEU A 43 -15.85 -2.23 -5.25
CA LEU A 43 -15.07 -1.13 -5.84
C LEU A 43 -14.39 -1.55 -7.17
N ARG A 44 -13.92 -2.80 -7.25
CA ARG A 44 -13.35 -3.37 -8.47
C ARG A 44 -14.39 -3.57 -9.57
N ALA A 45 -15.62 -3.94 -9.21
CA ALA A 45 -16.72 -3.97 -10.18
C ALA A 45 -17.02 -2.57 -10.76
N ILE A 46 -17.11 -1.55 -9.89
CA ILE A 46 -17.31 -0.16 -10.33
C ILE A 46 -16.16 0.34 -11.20
N HIS A 47 -14.92 -0.06 -10.92
CA HIS A 47 -13.79 0.22 -11.80
C HIS A 47 -14.03 -0.29 -13.23
N TYR A 48 -14.51 -1.53 -13.36
CA TYR A 48 -14.83 -2.10 -14.67
C TYR A 48 -16.03 -1.44 -15.34
N VAL A 49 -17.05 -1.05 -14.58
CA VAL A 49 -18.18 -0.26 -15.10
C VAL A 49 -17.67 1.02 -15.76
N MET A 50 -16.74 1.72 -15.10
CA MET A 50 -16.14 2.95 -15.62
C MET A 50 -15.30 2.70 -16.88
N GLU A 51 -14.51 1.63 -16.91
CA GLU A 51 -13.75 1.24 -18.11
C GLU A 51 -14.68 0.88 -19.29
N HIS A 52 -15.78 0.19 -19.02
CA HIS A 52 -16.78 -0.13 -20.04
C HIS A 52 -17.48 1.13 -20.56
N LYS A 53 -17.80 2.08 -19.67
CA LYS A 53 -18.36 3.37 -20.03
C LYS A 53 -17.40 4.21 -20.88
N GLU A 54 -16.12 4.24 -20.52
CA GLU A 54 -15.12 4.98 -21.30
C GLU A 54 -14.92 4.35 -22.69
N ARG A 55 -14.96 3.02 -22.79
CA ARG A 55 -14.92 2.30 -24.06
C ARG A 55 -16.17 2.59 -24.89
N ALA A 56 -17.34 2.47 -24.24
CA ALA A 56 -18.62 3.16 -24.47
C ALA A 56 -18.53 4.33 -25.46
N GLU A 57 -18.06 5.40 -24.86
CA GLU A 57 -17.98 6.74 -25.39
C GLU A 57 -16.95 6.84 -26.53
N LYS A 58 -15.79 6.17 -26.40
CA LYS A 58 -14.75 6.17 -27.44
C LYS A 58 -15.22 5.57 -28.76
N GLN A 59 -16.13 4.59 -28.71
CA GLN A 59 -16.66 3.94 -29.90
C GLN A 59 -17.99 4.56 -30.38
N GLY A 60 -18.51 5.55 -29.65
CA GLY A 60 -19.80 6.17 -29.96
C GLY A 60 -20.98 5.22 -29.79
N LEU A 61 -20.85 4.20 -28.95
CA LEU A 61 -21.91 3.24 -28.65
C LEU A 61 -22.71 3.69 -27.41
N PRO A 62 -24.01 3.35 -27.34
CA PRO A 62 -24.77 3.59 -26.12
C PRO A 62 -24.21 2.77 -24.97
N PHE A 63 -24.23 3.35 -23.77
CA PHE A 63 -23.86 2.67 -22.53
C PHE A 63 -25.06 2.64 -21.59
N ARG A 64 -25.47 1.43 -21.19
CA ARG A 64 -26.41 1.24 -20.10
C ARG A 64 -25.77 0.34 -19.05
N CYS A 65 -25.86 0.70 -17.78
CA CYS A 65 -25.45 -0.15 -16.68
C CYS A 65 -26.55 -0.22 -15.63
N VAL A 66 -26.91 -1.45 -15.25
CA VAL A 66 -27.91 -1.74 -14.23
C VAL A 66 -27.36 -2.73 -13.22
N GLY A 67 -27.83 -2.67 -11.97
CA GLY A 67 -27.35 -3.59 -10.96
C GLY A 67 -28.03 -3.46 -9.62
N ASN A 68 -27.53 -4.23 -8.65
CA ASN A 68 -27.98 -4.24 -7.27
C ASN A 68 -26.87 -3.81 -6.29
N VAL A 69 -25.96 -2.93 -6.74
CA VAL A 69 -24.88 -2.42 -5.89
C VAL A 69 -25.41 -1.29 -5.00
N ASP A 70 -25.50 -1.55 -3.70
CA ASP A 70 -25.93 -0.55 -2.72
C ASP A 70 -24.93 0.61 -2.64
N GLY A 71 -25.42 1.85 -2.78
CA GLY A 71 -24.59 3.06 -2.66
C GLY A 71 -23.74 3.40 -3.89
N ALA A 72 -23.98 2.76 -5.04
CA ALA A 72 -23.48 3.22 -6.32
C ALA A 72 -24.17 4.51 -6.77
N ASP A 73 -23.43 5.40 -7.43
CA ASP A 73 -23.97 6.64 -7.98
C ASP A 73 -24.95 6.36 -9.14
N PRO A 74 -26.18 6.93 -9.12
CA PRO A 74 -27.17 6.72 -10.18
C PRO A 74 -26.71 7.13 -11.59
N SER A 75 -25.68 7.99 -11.72
CA SER A 75 -25.09 8.40 -13.01
C SER A 75 -24.25 7.32 -13.68
N ILE A 76 -23.83 6.29 -12.92
CA ILE A 76 -23.06 5.17 -13.45
C ILE A 76 -23.83 3.86 -13.46
N MET A 77 -24.82 3.70 -12.58
CA MET A 77 -25.58 2.46 -12.45
C MET A 77 -27.02 2.72 -12.01
N GLY A 78 -27.97 2.30 -12.83
CA GLY A 78 -29.39 2.31 -12.49
C GLY A 78 -29.82 1.08 -11.67
N PRO A 79 -30.96 1.16 -10.96
CA PRO A 79 -31.56 -0.01 -10.34
C PRO A 79 -32.01 -1.03 -11.39
N MET A 80 -32.05 -2.29 -10.99
CA MET A 80 -32.57 -3.36 -11.84
C MET A 80 -34.11 -3.43 -11.72
N GLU A 81 -34.82 -3.00 -12.76
CA GLU A 81 -36.30 -2.98 -12.82
C GLU A 81 -36.90 -4.29 -13.36
N HIS A 82 -36.14 -4.97 -14.21
CA HIS A 82 -36.53 -6.21 -14.91
C HIS A 82 -35.51 -7.32 -14.65
N GLU A 83 -35.85 -8.56 -15.03
CA GLU A 83 -34.87 -9.64 -15.01
C GLU A 83 -33.73 -9.34 -15.98
N TRP A 84 -32.50 -9.74 -15.62
CA TRP A 84 -31.31 -9.32 -16.36
C TRP A 84 -31.30 -9.72 -17.85
N TYR A 85 -32.02 -10.79 -18.21
CA TYR A 85 -32.10 -11.30 -19.58
C TYR A 85 -33.17 -10.61 -20.44
N GLU A 86 -33.89 -9.64 -19.87
CA GLU A 86 -34.93 -8.85 -20.52
C GLU A 86 -34.45 -7.46 -20.98
N TYR A 87 -33.21 -7.09 -20.65
CA TYR A 87 -32.60 -5.85 -21.13
C TYR A 87 -32.12 -5.95 -22.58
N ASP A 88 -32.04 -4.79 -23.22
CA ASP A 88 -31.58 -4.63 -24.60
C ASP A 88 -30.04 -4.71 -24.72
N GLU A 89 -29.56 -4.72 -25.96
CA GLU A 89 -28.13 -4.70 -26.31
C GLU A 89 -27.36 -3.54 -25.65
N HIS A 90 -26.06 -3.76 -25.44
CA HIS A 90 -25.15 -2.80 -24.78
C HIS A 90 -25.48 -2.51 -23.32
N THR A 91 -26.16 -3.43 -22.66
CA THR A 91 -26.42 -3.38 -21.21
C THR A 91 -25.37 -4.16 -20.44
N LEU A 92 -24.68 -3.47 -19.51
CA LEU A 92 -23.83 -4.06 -18.50
C LEU A 92 -24.66 -4.32 -17.23
N VAL A 93 -24.69 -5.57 -16.77
CA VAL A 93 -25.42 -5.97 -15.56
C VAL A 93 -24.44 -6.32 -14.45
N VAL A 94 -24.55 -5.63 -13.31
CA VAL A 94 -23.70 -5.86 -12.14
C VAL A 94 -24.50 -6.49 -11.01
N PHE A 95 -24.03 -7.65 -10.57
CA PHE A 95 -24.59 -8.39 -9.45
C PHE A 95 -23.64 -8.38 -8.26
N ASP A 96 -23.92 -7.57 -7.23
CA ASP A 96 -23.29 -7.72 -5.91
C ASP A 96 -23.97 -8.84 -5.10
N GLU A 97 -23.14 -9.56 -4.33
CA GLU A 97 -23.52 -10.79 -3.64
C GLU A 97 -24.30 -11.76 -4.55
N ALA A 98 -23.74 -12.01 -5.73
CA ALA A 98 -24.34 -12.74 -6.86
C ALA A 98 -24.90 -14.14 -6.49
N GLN A 99 -24.48 -14.74 -5.38
CA GLN A 99 -25.06 -15.97 -4.84
C GLN A 99 -26.52 -15.85 -4.43
N LYS A 100 -27.04 -14.62 -4.24
CA LYS A 100 -28.48 -14.37 -4.04
C LYS A 100 -29.29 -14.68 -5.30
N THR A 101 -28.72 -14.40 -6.48
CA THR A 101 -29.37 -14.59 -7.79
C THR A 101 -29.01 -15.94 -8.41
N PHE A 102 -27.75 -16.36 -8.30
CA PHE A 102 -27.19 -17.53 -8.99
C PHE A 102 -26.74 -18.60 -8.00
N ARG A 103 -27.60 -18.95 -7.04
CA ARG A 103 -27.32 -20.00 -6.04
C ARG A 103 -27.16 -21.37 -6.73
N PRO A 104 -26.31 -22.27 -6.20
CA PRO A 104 -26.28 -23.66 -6.64
C PRO A 104 -27.62 -24.35 -6.43
N ASP A 105 -28.09 -25.03 -7.47
CA ASP A 105 -29.31 -25.83 -7.42
C ASP A 105 -29.00 -27.29 -7.01
N SER A 106 -30.05 -28.03 -6.64
CA SER A 106 -29.96 -29.49 -6.49
C SER A 106 -29.58 -30.13 -7.84
N PRO A 107 -28.75 -31.19 -7.87
CA PRO A 107 -28.28 -31.83 -9.11
C PRO A 107 -29.40 -32.26 -10.08
N HIS A 108 -30.61 -32.51 -9.58
CA HIS A 108 -31.76 -32.95 -10.37
C HIS A 108 -32.81 -31.85 -10.63
N ALA A 109 -32.58 -30.63 -10.14
CA ALA A 109 -33.50 -29.53 -10.38
C ALA A 109 -33.36 -29.03 -11.82
N LYS A 110 -34.48 -28.66 -12.44
CA LYS A 110 -34.47 -27.94 -13.71
C LYS A 110 -33.81 -26.58 -13.50
N ALA A 111 -32.82 -26.25 -14.32
CA ALA A 111 -32.13 -24.97 -14.26
C ALA A 111 -33.14 -23.82 -14.42
N PRO A 112 -33.14 -22.82 -13.52
CA PRO A 112 -33.94 -21.60 -13.68
C PRO A 112 -33.64 -20.88 -14.99
N LYS A 113 -34.65 -20.20 -15.56
CA LYS A 113 -34.50 -19.45 -16.82
C LYS A 113 -33.34 -18.44 -16.77
N ARG A 114 -33.17 -17.75 -15.63
CA ARG A 114 -32.04 -16.83 -15.39
C ARG A 114 -30.66 -17.46 -15.53
N ILE A 115 -30.54 -18.79 -15.50
CA ILE A 115 -29.28 -19.51 -15.69
C ILE A 115 -29.14 -19.95 -17.15
N THR A 116 -30.20 -20.51 -17.73
CA THR A 116 -30.18 -20.99 -19.13
C THR A 116 -29.98 -19.85 -20.13
N GLU A 117 -30.55 -18.68 -19.86
CA GLU A 117 -30.38 -17.48 -20.71
C GLU A 117 -28.92 -16.99 -20.76
N LEU A 118 -28.06 -17.40 -19.82
CA LEU A 118 -26.64 -17.04 -19.84
C LEU A 118 -25.89 -17.72 -20.98
N GLU A 119 -26.41 -18.77 -21.60
CA GLU A 119 -25.78 -19.36 -22.79
C GLU A 119 -25.89 -18.41 -23.99
N GLU A 120 -26.95 -17.61 -24.07
CA GLU A 120 -27.27 -16.72 -25.18
C GLU A 120 -26.99 -15.24 -24.90
N HIS A 121 -26.46 -14.91 -23.73
CA HIS A 121 -26.22 -13.52 -23.33
C HIS A 121 -25.36 -12.72 -24.33
N ARG A 122 -24.43 -13.41 -25.02
CA ARG A 122 -23.57 -12.80 -26.06
C ARG A 122 -24.35 -12.41 -27.30
N HIS A 123 -25.38 -13.18 -27.66
CA HIS A 123 -26.25 -12.83 -28.80
C HIS A 123 -27.13 -11.63 -28.48
N LYS A 124 -27.45 -11.44 -27.20
CA LYS A 124 -28.21 -10.29 -26.71
C LYS A 124 -27.36 -9.04 -26.45
N GLY A 125 -26.03 -9.12 -26.62
CA GLY A 125 -25.14 -8.00 -26.31
C GLY A 125 -25.16 -7.58 -24.83
N ILE A 126 -25.39 -8.52 -23.91
CA ILE A 126 -25.43 -8.28 -22.46
C ILE A 126 -24.16 -8.80 -21.81
N ASP A 127 -23.46 -7.91 -21.10
CA ASP A 127 -22.27 -8.24 -20.33
C ASP A 127 -22.60 -8.32 -18.84
N LEU A 128 -21.97 -9.25 -18.13
CA LEU A 128 -22.25 -9.47 -16.71
C LEU A 128 -21.00 -9.34 -15.84
N ILE A 129 -21.11 -8.59 -14.73
CA ILE A 129 -20.13 -8.56 -13.65
C ILE A 129 -20.77 -9.19 -12.42
N LEU A 130 -20.24 -10.35 -12.00
CA LEU A 130 -20.69 -11.10 -10.84
C LEU A 130 -19.70 -10.87 -9.70
N VAL A 131 -20.17 -10.34 -8.57
CA VAL A 131 -19.35 -10.14 -7.36
C VAL A 131 -19.85 -11.08 -6.29
N THR A 132 -18.95 -11.87 -5.71
CA THR A 132 -19.28 -12.79 -4.61
C THR A 132 -18.08 -12.95 -3.67
N GLN A 133 -18.30 -13.54 -2.50
CA GLN A 133 -17.22 -13.84 -1.56
C GLN A 133 -16.38 -15.03 -2.04
N HIS A 134 -17.04 -16.04 -2.62
CA HIS A 134 -16.38 -17.29 -3.02
C HIS A 134 -17.02 -17.88 -4.28
N PRO A 135 -16.23 -18.38 -5.26
CA PRO A 135 -16.77 -18.87 -6.52
C PRO A 135 -17.75 -20.05 -6.34
N LYS A 136 -17.49 -20.96 -5.39
CA LYS A 136 -18.38 -22.12 -5.12
C LYS A 136 -19.80 -21.73 -4.65
N LEU A 137 -20.02 -20.48 -4.22
CA LEU A 137 -21.36 -19.97 -3.89
C LEU A 137 -22.20 -19.66 -5.13
N ILE A 138 -21.61 -19.75 -6.32
CA ILE A 138 -22.28 -19.56 -7.60
C ILE A 138 -22.54 -20.92 -8.25
N ASN A 139 -23.71 -21.02 -8.87
CA ASN A 139 -24.13 -22.19 -9.63
C ASN A 139 -23.03 -22.62 -10.60
N HIS A 140 -22.76 -23.92 -10.62
CA HIS A 140 -21.68 -24.50 -11.40
C HIS A 140 -21.85 -24.28 -12.91
N HIS A 141 -23.08 -24.21 -13.43
CA HIS A 141 -23.32 -23.89 -14.83
C HIS A 141 -22.85 -22.47 -15.17
N VAL A 142 -23.21 -21.49 -14.33
CA VAL A 142 -22.77 -20.09 -14.46
C VAL A 142 -21.24 -19.99 -14.45
N ARG A 143 -20.59 -20.70 -13.52
CA ARG A 143 -19.12 -20.71 -13.42
C ARG A 143 -18.42 -21.23 -14.69
N ARG A 144 -19.03 -22.14 -15.44
CA ARG A 144 -18.47 -22.64 -16.71
C ARG A 144 -18.50 -21.60 -17.83
N LEU A 145 -19.41 -20.62 -17.74
CA LEU A 145 -19.57 -19.54 -18.71
C LEU A 145 -18.71 -18.31 -18.37
N VAL A 146 -18.10 -18.28 -17.18
CA VAL A 146 -17.20 -17.20 -16.76
C VAL A 146 -15.97 -17.15 -17.66
N GLY A 147 -15.74 -15.99 -18.28
CA GLY A 147 -14.59 -15.76 -19.15
C GLY A 147 -13.41 -15.04 -18.48
N LYS A 148 -13.62 -14.30 -17.37
CA LYS A 148 -12.54 -13.91 -16.45
C LYS A 148 -12.99 -14.17 -15.03
N HIS A 149 -12.11 -14.75 -14.24
CA HIS A 149 -12.24 -14.74 -12.79
C HIS A 149 -11.08 -13.96 -12.18
N GLU A 150 -11.40 -13.03 -11.30
CA GLU A 150 -10.46 -12.27 -10.49
C GLU A 150 -10.70 -12.53 -9.02
N HIS A 151 -9.68 -13.02 -8.32
CA HIS A 151 -9.69 -13.18 -6.88
C HIS A 151 -8.82 -12.12 -6.20
N ILE A 152 -9.43 -11.30 -5.36
CA ILE A 152 -8.77 -10.19 -4.67
C ILE A 152 -8.31 -10.65 -3.28
N THR A 153 -6.99 -10.65 -3.07
CA THR A 153 -6.36 -10.94 -1.78
C THR A 153 -5.77 -9.66 -1.18
N ARG A 154 -5.95 -9.49 0.14
CA ARG A 154 -5.37 -8.34 0.86
C ARG A 154 -3.90 -8.60 1.13
N LYS A 155 -3.02 -7.71 0.66
CA LYS A 155 -1.58 -7.85 0.90
C LYS A 155 -1.08 -7.09 2.13
N ASN A 156 -1.75 -6.02 2.58
CA ASN A 156 -1.51 -5.28 3.84
C ASN A 156 -2.52 -4.12 4.04
N ASN A 157 -2.56 -3.52 5.25
CA ASN A 157 -3.55 -2.54 5.75
C ASN A 157 -3.60 -1.15 5.05
N PHE A 158 -3.04 -0.99 3.85
CA PHE A 158 -2.84 0.33 3.20
C PHE A 158 -3.58 0.52 1.85
N GLY A 159 -4.65 -0.22 1.59
CA GLY A 159 -5.46 -0.05 0.36
C GLY A 159 -4.79 -0.54 -0.93
N LEU A 160 -3.73 -1.35 -0.80
CA LEU A 160 -3.10 -2.10 -1.88
C LEU A 160 -3.49 -3.57 -1.76
N VAL A 161 -4.07 -4.12 -2.81
CA VAL A 161 -4.49 -5.52 -2.89
C VAL A 161 -3.80 -6.22 -4.05
N ASN A 162 -3.69 -7.54 -3.98
CA ASN A 162 -3.31 -8.35 -5.13
C ASN A 162 -4.57 -8.87 -5.80
N VAL A 163 -4.58 -8.88 -7.12
CA VAL A 163 -5.63 -9.49 -7.92
C VAL A 163 -5.03 -10.65 -8.69
N HIS A 164 -5.52 -11.85 -8.38
CA HIS A 164 -5.18 -13.09 -9.05
C HIS A 164 -6.20 -13.32 -10.16
N ALA A 165 -5.78 -13.38 -11.41
CA ALA A 165 -6.69 -13.42 -12.55
C ALA A 165 -6.46 -14.66 -13.42
N MET A 166 -7.55 -15.24 -13.94
CA MET A 166 -7.53 -16.30 -14.95
C MET A 166 -8.67 -16.11 -15.95
N ASP A 167 -8.51 -16.63 -17.16
CA ASP A 167 -9.53 -16.62 -18.22
C ASP A 167 -10.57 -17.75 -18.09
N ARG A 168 -10.83 -18.18 -16.84
CA ARG A 168 -11.84 -19.15 -16.45
C ARG A 168 -12.15 -18.99 -14.97
N ALA A 169 -13.31 -19.47 -14.52
CA ALA A 169 -13.51 -19.70 -13.10
C ALA A 169 -12.48 -20.75 -12.59
N PHE A 170 -11.90 -20.46 -11.42
CA PHE A 170 -10.88 -21.30 -10.77
C PHE A 170 -11.18 -21.39 -9.28
N ASP A 171 -10.67 -22.43 -8.62
CA ASP A 171 -10.79 -22.64 -7.20
C ASP A 171 -9.74 -21.83 -6.44
N VAL A 172 -10.21 -20.87 -5.65
CA VAL A 172 -9.34 -19.95 -4.90
C VAL A 172 -8.71 -20.62 -3.68
N GLU A 173 -9.22 -21.78 -3.28
CA GLU A 173 -8.67 -22.62 -2.20
C GLU A 173 -7.55 -23.54 -2.69
N ASP A 174 -7.47 -23.82 -3.99
CA ASP A 174 -6.37 -24.59 -4.56
C ASP A 174 -5.13 -23.70 -4.72
N ARG A 175 -4.10 -24.02 -3.95
CA ARG A 175 -2.82 -23.30 -3.97
C ARG A 175 -2.17 -23.32 -5.35
N HIS A 176 -2.31 -24.41 -6.12
CA HIS A 176 -1.70 -24.52 -7.43
C HIS A 176 -2.40 -23.59 -8.42
N GLU A 177 -3.74 -23.64 -8.49
CA GLU A 177 -4.49 -22.71 -9.34
C GLU A 177 -4.27 -21.25 -8.92
N LEU A 178 -4.20 -20.95 -7.62
CA LEU A 178 -3.94 -19.58 -7.16
C LEU A 178 -2.53 -19.09 -7.51
N HIS A 179 -1.54 -19.98 -7.54
CA HIS A 179 -0.15 -19.68 -7.93
C HIS A 179 -0.01 -19.49 -9.44
N ASP A 180 -0.73 -20.29 -10.23
CA ASP A 180 -0.74 -20.20 -11.70
C ASP A 180 -1.52 -18.98 -12.22
N ALA A 181 -2.28 -18.30 -11.35
CA ALA A 181 -3.04 -17.11 -11.70
C ALA A 181 -2.13 -15.89 -11.92
N ASP A 182 -2.48 -15.04 -12.87
CA ASP A 182 -1.78 -13.77 -13.11
C ASP A 182 -1.98 -12.84 -11.91
N VAL A 183 -0.90 -12.48 -11.22
CA VAL A 183 -0.96 -11.63 -10.03
C VAL A 183 -0.63 -10.18 -10.39
N THR A 184 -1.63 -9.30 -10.28
CA THR A 184 -1.44 -7.85 -10.48
C THR A 184 -1.74 -7.09 -9.18
N PRO A 185 -0.81 -6.25 -8.69
CA PRO A 185 -1.10 -5.36 -7.58
C PRO A 185 -2.07 -4.26 -8.05
N TRP A 186 -3.15 -4.05 -7.29
CA TRP A 186 -4.14 -3.01 -7.56
C TRP A 186 -4.28 -2.10 -6.36
N LYS A 187 -4.10 -0.79 -6.58
CA LYS A 187 -4.34 0.24 -5.58
C LYS A 187 -5.71 0.83 -5.82
N HIS A 188 -6.53 0.91 -4.77
CA HIS A 188 -7.88 1.47 -4.85
C HIS A 188 -7.83 2.93 -5.37
N PRO A 189 -8.38 3.23 -6.56
CA PRO A 189 -8.38 4.58 -7.09
C PRO A 189 -9.30 5.48 -6.27
N LYS A 190 -8.78 6.63 -5.81
CA LYS A 190 -9.54 7.56 -4.95
C LYS A 190 -10.85 8.04 -5.59
N LYS A 191 -10.83 8.29 -6.90
CA LYS A 191 -11.99 8.77 -7.68
C LYS A 191 -13.19 7.82 -7.64
N LEU A 192 -12.97 6.52 -7.43
CA LEU A 192 -14.07 5.55 -7.39
C LEU A 192 -14.86 5.63 -6.07
N PHE A 193 -14.28 6.17 -5.00
CA PHE A 193 -14.99 6.39 -3.74
C PHE A 193 -15.98 7.55 -3.82
N ASP A 194 -15.84 8.45 -4.79
CA ASP A 194 -16.82 9.50 -5.05
C ASP A 194 -18.08 8.94 -5.73
N LEU A 195 -17.91 7.88 -6.54
CA LEU A 195 -18.97 7.21 -7.30
C LEU A 195 -19.61 6.02 -6.57
N TYR A 196 -19.02 5.63 -5.43
CA TYR A 196 -19.49 4.49 -4.64
C TYR A 196 -19.23 4.73 -3.15
N LYS A 197 -20.30 4.75 -2.37
CA LYS A 197 -20.24 4.81 -0.92
C LYS A 197 -20.68 3.47 -0.34
N SER A 198 -19.72 2.69 0.15
CA SER A 198 -20.01 1.42 0.83
C SER A 198 -20.98 1.66 1.98
N ALA A 199 -22.11 0.95 2.01
CA ALA A 199 -23.04 1.00 3.13
C ALA A 199 -22.32 0.49 4.39
N GLU A 200 -22.03 1.39 5.33
CA GLU A 200 -21.43 1.13 6.63
C GLU A 200 -22.40 0.40 7.59
N VAL A 201 -23.19 -0.57 7.12
CA VAL A 201 -23.99 -1.40 8.01
C VAL A 201 -23.16 -2.64 8.38
N HIS A 202 -22.09 -2.39 9.13
CA HIS A 202 -21.57 -3.24 10.21
C HIS A 202 -20.25 -2.65 10.74
N THR A 203 -20.44 -1.67 11.62
CA THR A 203 -19.65 -1.40 12.83
C THR A 203 -18.21 -0.90 12.73
N GLU A 204 -18.12 0.31 13.27
CA GLU A 204 -17.01 0.96 13.95
C GLU A 204 -15.89 1.48 13.06
N VAL A 205 -16.08 2.76 12.73
CA VAL A 205 -15.03 3.77 12.72
C VAL A 205 -14.08 3.48 13.88
N LYS A 206 -12.99 2.77 13.62
CA LYS A 206 -11.87 2.67 14.56
C LYS A 206 -11.30 4.08 14.67
N GLY A 207 -11.83 4.84 15.62
CA GLY A 207 -11.17 6.05 16.07
C GLY A 207 -9.70 5.76 16.33
N LEU A 208 -8.84 6.75 16.09
CA LEU A 208 -7.39 6.63 16.25
C LEU A 208 -7.05 5.76 17.48
N PRO A 209 -6.29 4.66 17.32
CA PRO A 209 -6.06 3.71 18.40
C PRO A 209 -5.49 4.46 19.60
N ARG A 210 -5.93 4.10 20.81
CA ARG A 210 -5.53 4.80 22.06
C ARG A 210 -4.01 4.95 22.19
N SER A 211 -3.24 4.00 21.66
CA SER A 211 -1.78 4.05 21.58
C SER A 211 -1.23 5.27 20.84
N VAL A 212 -1.88 5.73 19.77
CA VAL A 212 -1.44 6.91 19.01
C VAL A 212 -1.76 8.21 19.77
N LYS A 213 -2.89 8.28 20.47
CA LYS A 213 -3.23 9.43 21.31
C LYS A 213 -2.31 9.54 22.53
N VAL A 214 -2.01 8.40 23.17
CA VAL A 214 -1.07 8.32 24.30
C VAL A 214 0.35 8.65 23.84
N GLY A 215 0.80 8.11 22.70
CA GLY A 215 2.10 8.43 22.11
C GLY A 215 2.25 9.92 21.79
N GLY A 216 1.23 10.53 21.17
CA GLY A 216 1.20 11.97 20.91
C GLY A 216 1.26 12.81 22.19
N GLY A 217 0.55 12.39 23.24
CA GLY A 217 0.60 13.04 24.56
C GLY A 217 1.97 12.96 25.22
N ILE A 218 2.67 11.82 25.10
CA ILE A 218 4.03 11.65 25.64
C ILE A 218 5.03 12.54 24.90
N VAL A 219 4.93 12.65 23.58
CA VAL A 219 5.84 13.51 22.79
C VAL A 219 5.62 14.98 23.14
N VAL A 220 4.38 15.45 23.20
CA VAL A 220 4.07 16.84 23.57
C VAL A 220 4.46 17.12 25.02
N GLY A 221 4.18 16.19 25.94
CA GLY A 221 4.58 16.29 27.34
C GLY A 221 6.10 16.30 27.52
N GLY A 222 6.83 15.48 26.76
CA GLY A 222 8.28 15.44 26.74
C GLY A 222 8.90 16.73 26.23
N ILE A 223 8.36 17.30 25.13
CA ILE A 223 8.79 18.60 24.62
C ILE A 223 8.52 19.70 25.65
N GLY A 224 7.34 19.70 26.28
CA GLY A 224 7.01 20.66 27.35
C GLY A 224 7.95 20.55 28.55
N LEU A 225 8.30 19.34 28.97
CA LEU A 225 9.25 19.10 30.05
C LEU A 225 10.65 19.58 29.69
N ILE A 226 11.12 19.33 28.47
CA ILE A 226 12.41 19.82 27.98
C ILE A 226 12.45 21.35 28.00
N VAL A 227 11.39 22.02 27.53
CA VAL A 227 11.31 23.49 27.56
C VAL A 227 11.35 24.04 28.99
N LEU A 228 10.64 23.39 29.93
CA LEU A 228 10.67 23.79 31.35
C LEU A 228 12.05 23.58 31.98
N LEU A 229 12.72 22.47 31.69
CA LEU A 229 14.06 22.19 32.20
C LEU A 229 15.09 23.18 31.63
N VAL A 230 15.02 23.50 30.34
CA VAL A 230 15.90 24.50 29.69
C VAL A 230 15.67 25.89 30.29
N ASN A 231 14.41 26.32 30.49
CA ASN A 231 14.12 27.61 31.11
C ASN A 231 14.55 27.67 32.58
N SER A 232 14.34 26.59 33.34
CA SER A 232 14.77 26.50 34.74
C SER A 232 16.31 26.57 34.84
N PHE A 233 17.02 25.83 33.99
CA PHE A 233 18.48 25.85 33.95
C PHE A 233 19.03 27.21 33.50
N ALA A 234 18.42 27.83 32.48
CA ALA A 234 18.78 29.19 32.04
C ALA A 234 18.57 30.23 33.15
N SER A 235 17.46 30.13 33.90
CA SER A 235 17.20 31.03 35.03
C SER A 235 18.18 30.84 36.20
N SER A 236 18.63 29.59 36.43
CA SER A 236 19.62 29.27 37.46
C SER A 236 21.00 29.82 37.09
N PHE A 237 21.36 29.76 35.80
CA PHE A 237 22.59 30.35 35.27
C PHE A 237 22.55 31.89 35.30
N ALA A 238 21.41 32.50 35.00
CA ALA A 238 21.23 33.95 35.09
C ALA A 238 21.38 34.46 36.54
N GLN A 239 20.87 33.70 37.52
CA GLN A 239 21.00 34.04 38.94
C GLN A 239 22.44 33.91 39.46
N GLN A 240 23.22 32.97 38.89
CA GLN A 240 24.64 32.81 39.20
C GLN A 240 25.50 33.94 38.60
N GLY A 241 25.11 34.49 37.45
CA GLY A 241 25.72 35.69 36.86
C GLY A 241 25.51 36.95 37.71
N GLN A 242 24.29 37.14 38.24
CA GLN A 242 23.97 38.29 39.10
C GLN A 242 24.62 38.19 40.49
N ALA A 243 24.80 36.98 41.02
CA ALA A 243 25.54 36.76 42.27
C ALA A 243 27.05 37.01 42.12
N ALA A 244 27.63 36.73 40.94
CA ALA A 244 29.02 37.02 40.64
C ALA A 244 29.26 38.54 40.47
N GLU A 245 28.34 39.25 39.82
CA GLU A 245 28.44 40.70 39.62
C GLU A 245 28.25 41.48 40.94
N ALA A 246 27.34 41.03 41.81
CA ALA A 246 27.16 41.57 43.16
C ALA A 246 28.32 41.28 44.12
N ALA A 247 29.09 40.19 43.90
CA ALA A 247 30.28 39.88 44.69
C ALA A 247 31.52 40.70 44.27
N VAL A 248 31.57 41.15 43.01
CA VAL A 248 32.66 41.99 42.49
C VAL A 248 32.52 43.45 42.93
N GLU A 249 31.29 43.98 43.08
CA GLU A 249 31.07 45.32 43.66
C GLU A 249 31.28 45.41 45.18
N ALA A 250 31.21 44.28 45.90
CA ALA A 250 31.40 44.26 47.35
C ALA A 250 32.88 44.21 47.81
N SER A 251 33.84 44.17 46.87
CA SER A 251 35.26 43.92 47.16
C SER A 251 36.20 45.13 46.94
N THR A 252 35.68 46.34 46.74
CA THR A 252 36.48 47.57 46.68
C THR A 252 36.36 48.42 47.94
N ASP A 253 36.98 47.98 49.03
CA ASP A 253 37.62 48.88 50.01
C ASP A 253 38.78 48.17 50.75
N THR A 254 39.91 48.86 50.84
CA THR A 254 41.31 48.42 51.14
C THR A 254 41.62 48.22 52.66
N PRO A 255 42.85 47.88 53.16
CA PRO A 255 44.05 47.19 52.65
C PRO A 255 44.68 46.12 53.62
N GLU A 256 45.72 45.42 53.12
CA GLU A 256 46.91 44.85 53.80
C GLU A 256 46.78 43.89 55.01
N ALA A 257 47.17 42.62 54.80
CA ALA A 257 48.46 42.07 55.24
C ALA A 257 48.45 40.53 55.24
N ASN A 258 49.41 39.95 54.50
CA ASN A 258 50.38 38.94 54.98
C ASN A 258 50.72 37.92 53.86
N VAL A 259 52.03 37.69 53.76
CA VAL A 259 52.78 37.01 52.71
C VAL A 259 52.90 35.51 53.03
N GLN A 260 52.96 34.68 51.98
CA GLN A 260 53.82 33.48 51.78
C GLN A 260 53.04 32.42 50.99
N GLU A 261 53.33 32.27 49.70
CA GLU A 261 54.40 31.43 49.11
C GLU A 261 53.81 30.08 48.69
N VAL A 262 53.90 29.77 47.39
CA VAL A 262 54.40 28.49 46.84
C VAL A 262 54.15 28.45 45.32
N ALA A 263 55.27 28.36 44.61
CA ALA A 263 55.51 27.68 43.33
C ALA A 263 54.66 28.04 42.09
N LYS A 264 55.24 28.95 41.30
CA LYS A 264 55.53 28.82 39.86
C LYS A 264 55.05 27.50 39.20
N ALA A 265 54.04 27.60 38.33
CA ALA A 265 53.77 26.61 37.31
C ALA A 265 54.17 27.18 35.94
N GLU A 266 55.18 26.54 35.34
CA GLU A 266 55.59 26.67 33.94
C GLU A 266 54.45 26.28 32.98
N PRO A 267 54.50 26.74 31.71
CA PRO A 267 53.50 26.38 30.71
C PRO A 267 53.55 24.88 30.41
N ALA A 268 52.36 24.30 30.20
CA ALA A 268 52.15 22.90 29.90
C ALA A 268 53.03 22.41 28.73
N GLU A 269 53.84 21.40 29.02
CA GLU A 269 54.70 20.69 28.10
C GLU A 269 53.86 19.88 27.09
N GLN A 270 54.22 20.03 25.83
CA GLN A 270 53.62 19.44 24.64
C GLN A 270 53.98 17.95 24.51
N ASP A 271 52.98 17.15 24.13
CA ASP A 271 53.10 15.94 23.29
C ASP A 271 54.01 14.76 23.76
N ARG A 272 53.41 13.80 24.48
CA ARG A 272 53.86 12.39 24.51
C ARG A 272 52.68 11.42 24.40
N GLY A 273 51.84 11.59 23.38
CA GLY A 273 50.83 10.58 23.01
C GLY A 273 51.43 9.52 22.08
N THR A 274 51.10 8.25 22.29
CA THR A 274 51.45 7.15 21.38
C THR A 274 50.69 7.34 20.07
N LEU A 275 51.37 7.21 18.93
CA LEU A 275 50.73 7.35 17.63
C LEU A 275 49.95 6.07 17.30
N ALA A 276 48.63 6.15 17.27
CA ALA A 276 47.78 5.06 16.79
C ALA A 276 47.69 5.15 15.27
N VAL A 277 48.10 4.08 14.57
CA VAL A 277 48.07 3.99 13.09
C VAL A 277 46.96 3.08 12.58
N GLY A 278 46.48 2.16 13.41
CA GLY A 278 45.38 1.26 13.10
C GLY A 278 44.41 1.15 14.28
N GLY A 279 43.15 0.89 13.99
CA GLY A 279 42.13 0.80 15.03
C GLY A 279 40.87 0.14 14.49
N MET A 280 40.27 -0.70 15.33
CA MET A 280 39.00 -1.35 15.03
C MET A 280 38.10 -1.23 16.25
N TRP A 281 36.84 -0.87 15.97
CA TRP A 281 35.80 -0.72 16.96
C TRP A 281 34.58 -1.56 16.54
N THR A 282 33.98 -2.24 17.51
CA THR A 282 32.67 -2.90 17.43
C THR A 282 31.83 -2.50 18.64
N ASP A 283 30.54 -2.84 18.64
CA ASP A 283 29.58 -2.47 19.69
C ASP A 283 30.01 -2.80 21.13
N ASN A 284 30.96 -3.72 21.33
CA ASN A 284 31.38 -4.16 22.66
C ASN A 284 32.91 -4.20 22.87
N ARG A 285 33.72 -3.80 21.88
CA ARG A 285 35.20 -3.79 21.98
C ARG A 285 35.79 -2.71 21.07
N CYS A 286 36.79 -2.00 21.58
CA CYS A 286 37.60 -1.09 20.78
C CYS A 286 39.08 -1.35 21.04
N ARG A 287 39.90 -1.39 19.99
CA ARG A 287 41.36 -1.55 20.09
C ARG A 287 42.07 -0.63 19.12
N LEU A 288 43.10 0.05 19.60
CA LEU A 288 44.06 0.81 18.81
C LEU A 288 45.39 0.06 18.76
N VAL A 289 46.11 0.21 17.66
CA VAL A 289 47.46 -0.32 17.47
C VAL A 289 48.45 0.77 17.10
N ASP A 290 49.66 0.66 17.63
CA ASP A 290 50.79 1.53 17.31
C ASP A 290 51.50 1.09 16.01
N GLU A 291 52.53 1.85 15.61
CA GLU A 291 53.36 1.56 14.43
C GLU A 291 54.07 0.19 14.50
N ASN A 292 54.26 -0.35 15.70
CA ASN A 292 54.94 -1.61 15.95
C ASN A 292 53.97 -2.80 16.06
N GLY A 293 52.65 -2.56 15.93
CA GLY A 293 51.61 -3.57 16.06
C GLY A 293 51.22 -3.91 17.51
N HIS A 294 51.66 -3.14 18.51
CA HIS A 294 51.25 -3.30 19.89
C HIS A 294 49.88 -2.65 20.14
N VAL A 295 49.07 -3.32 20.97
CA VAL A 295 47.75 -2.80 21.38
C VAL A 295 47.95 -1.68 22.40
N ILE A 296 47.36 -0.53 22.11
CA ILE A 296 47.37 0.63 23.02
C ILE A 296 46.18 0.49 23.97
N ASP A 297 46.46 0.37 25.27
CA ASP A 297 45.42 0.30 26.30
C ASP A 297 44.86 1.70 26.56
N THR A 298 43.57 1.87 26.25
CA THR A 298 42.84 3.15 26.32
C THR A 298 41.38 2.88 26.63
N ASP A 299 40.70 3.84 27.26
CA ASP A 299 39.26 3.72 27.48
C ASP A 299 38.47 3.62 26.16
N TYR A 300 37.32 2.95 26.21
CA TYR A 300 36.48 2.68 25.03
C TYR A 300 36.06 3.95 24.29
N ASN A 301 35.79 5.05 25.00
CA ASN A 301 35.34 6.30 24.38
C ASN A 301 36.49 6.99 23.65
N THR A 302 37.67 7.04 24.25
CA THR A 302 38.87 7.59 23.61
C THR A 302 39.26 6.78 22.37
N CYS A 303 39.20 5.44 22.45
CA CYS A 303 39.47 4.57 21.32
C CYS A 303 38.46 4.77 20.17
N ARG A 304 37.15 4.82 20.48
CA ARG A 304 36.11 5.05 19.47
C ARG A 304 36.26 6.41 18.80
N ASN A 305 36.49 7.46 19.59
CA ASN A 305 36.69 8.81 19.09
C ASN A 305 37.92 8.92 18.17
N ALA A 306 39.00 8.18 18.46
CA ALA A 306 40.18 8.15 17.60
C ALA A 306 39.93 7.46 16.25
N VAL A 307 39.17 6.36 16.24
CA VAL A 307 38.78 5.66 15.01
C VAL A 307 37.83 6.51 14.16
N GLU A 308 36.83 7.14 14.77
CA GLU A 308 35.86 8.00 14.07
C GLU A 308 36.48 9.27 13.48
N ARG A 309 37.51 9.84 14.13
CA ARG A 309 38.24 11.02 13.63
C ARG A 309 39.22 10.72 12.48
N GLY A 310 39.55 9.44 12.27
CA GLY A 310 40.52 8.99 11.28
C GLY A 310 41.93 8.84 11.86
N LEU A 311 42.62 7.79 11.42
CA LEU A 311 43.99 7.46 11.82
C LEU A 311 44.98 7.88 10.71
N PRO A 312 46.21 8.30 11.05
CA PRO A 312 46.85 8.19 12.35
C PRO A 312 46.56 9.36 13.31
N THR A 313 46.34 9.05 14.60
CA THR A 313 46.06 10.03 15.66
C THR A 313 46.89 9.71 16.92
N ARG A 314 47.41 10.73 17.60
CA ARG A 314 48.09 10.54 18.89
C ARG A 314 47.07 10.35 20.02
N VAL A 315 47.22 9.28 20.79
CA VAL A 315 46.32 8.93 21.89
C VAL A 315 47.15 8.70 23.16
N ARG A 316 46.62 9.14 24.30
CA ARG A 316 47.25 8.91 25.61
C ARG A 316 46.87 7.51 26.08
N ALA A 317 47.85 6.63 26.25
CA ALA A 317 47.63 5.34 26.88
C ALA A 317 47.34 5.55 28.37
N ASP A 318 46.40 4.79 28.93
CA ASP A 318 46.21 4.77 30.38
C ASP A 318 47.37 3.99 31.03
N PRO A 319 47.95 4.48 32.14
CA PRO A 319 48.91 3.69 32.89
C PRO A 319 48.20 2.49 33.53
N THR A 320 48.64 1.29 33.18
CA THR A 320 48.23 0.01 33.79
C THR A 320 48.50 -0.05 35.28
#